data_AF-A0A0D8YD96-F1
#
_entry.id   AF-A0A0D8YD96-F1
#
_cell.length_a   1.000
_cell.length_b   1.000
_cell.length_c   1.000
_cell.angle_alpha   90.00
_cell.angle_beta   90.00
_cell.angle_gamma   90.00
#
_symmetry.space_group_name_H-M   'P 1'
#
loop_
_entity.id
_entity.type
_entity.pdbx_description
1 polymer ?
#
loop_
_entity_poly.entity_id
_entity_poly.type
_entity_poly.pdbx_seq_one_letter_code
_entity_poly.pdbx_strand_id
1 'polypeptide(L)'
;MTFNIWYRISEGLFSFEDDQHIEKFKPYVIRYLDALYRHCRYDTEEEGIPDRDGDFADFRLKMHAMLMSCSQNGTWDETEAALFIISTVIGNIIPEENVVVPELVNAIIRLPSTSHPALLLTSIDLLGSASEWLSKNSSHLEKVVEWILHLAVIPSFAAPATEAIDKIVVRSSSELLHLIPLLVRLIPHLETSQCQGKKMEVAISSCLKACTTLIMNLPEAGISLRLSELAQPIIERLQLVISSTSVIITNNENEKAADSWARIAGEPVLWIDRIATIFREVRPWNGGNLKTVNSIASDAAPWLDIATKLYEVLSETLTRYESASRVVEHCCRSIRFIVRSLGLQSIGFVEPLITQMMDIFSRHQHSCFLYLSSILVDEYGSMESLQPGLMIMLESFAHGTFTVLTLENGPRDHPDTVDDLFRLAMRYCF
;
A
#
# COMPACT_ATOMS: atom_id res chain seq x y z
N MET A 1 26.79 6.19 19.58
CA MET A 1 26.95 5.10 18.59
C MET A 1 27.86 5.57 17.45
N THR A 2 28.71 4.70 16.91
CA THR A 2 29.75 5.02 15.91
C THR A 2 29.27 4.90 14.45
N PHE A 3 27.95 4.92 14.19
CA PHE A 3 27.37 4.60 12.89
C PHE A 3 27.92 5.43 11.73
N ASN A 4 28.04 6.75 11.90
CA ASN A 4 28.59 7.64 10.86
C ASN A 4 30.01 7.26 10.43
N ILE A 5 30.81 6.67 11.33
CA ILE A 5 32.17 6.22 11.00
C ILE A 5 32.11 4.98 10.11
N TRP A 6 31.27 4.00 10.48
CA TRP A 6 31.11 2.77 9.69
C TRP A 6 30.47 3.03 8.33
N TYR A 7 29.51 3.96 8.25
CA TYR A 7 28.93 4.40 6.99
C TYR A 7 29.97 5.01 6.05
N ARG A 8 30.80 5.93 6.55
CA ARG A 8 31.89 6.52 5.73
C ARG A 8 32.96 5.50 5.33
N ILE A 9 33.23 4.52 6.19
CA ILE A 9 34.12 3.40 5.85
C ILE A 9 33.49 2.57 4.73
N SER A 10 32.18 2.27 4.76
CA SER A 10 31.54 1.51 3.69
C SER A 10 31.49 2.27 2.37
N GLU A 11 31.16 3.57 2.36
CA GLU A 11 31.25 4.41 1.15
C GLU A 11 32.68 4.42 0.58
N GLY A 12 33.67 4.61 1.46
CA GLY A 12 35.07 4.58 1.08
C GLY A 12 35.44 3.25 0.43
N LEU A 13 35.11 2.12 1.06
CA LEU A 13 35.42 0.79 0.53
C LEU A 13 34.65 0.47 -0.77
N PHE A 14 33.42 0.96 -0.92
CA PHE A 14 32.63 0.76 -2.14
C PHE A 14 33.23 1.48 -3.36
N SER A 15 33.91 2.61 -3.14
CA SER A 15 34.61 3.34 -4.20
C SER A 15 35.98 2.75 -4.58
N PHE A 16 36.46 1.72 -3.87
CA PHE A 16 37.73 1.04 -4.15
C PHE A 16 37.51 -0.20 -5.01
N GLU A 17 38.28 -0.35 -6.08
CA GLU A 17 38.19 -1.51 -7.00
C GLU A 17 39.07 -2.71 -6.57
N ASP A 18 39.84 -2.59 -5.47
CA ASP A 18 40.76 -3.64 -5.00
C ASP A 18 40.11 -4.53 -3.93
N ASP A 19 39.58 -5.68 -4.36
CA ASP A 19 38.97 -6.69 -3.49
C ASP A 19 39.91 -7.18 -2.37
N GLN A 20 41.23 -7.25 -2.60
CA GLN A 20 42.18 -7.67 -1.55
C GLN A 20 42.34 -6.61 -0.47
N HIS A 21 42.17 -5.33 -0.83
CA HIS A 21 42.16 -4.24 0.14
C HIS A 21 40.87 -4.26 0.97
N ILE A 22 39.73 -4.47 0.31
CA ILE A 22 38.41 -4.59 0.97
C ILE A 22 38.41 -5.76 1.95
N GLU A 23 39.01 -6.90 1.58
CA GLU A 23 39.01 -8.10 2.41
C GLU A 23 39.73 -7.92 3.76
N LYS A 24 40.70 -6.99 3.86
CA LYS A 24 41.38 -6.67 5.12
C LYS A 24 40.45 -6.08 6.18
N PHE A 25 39.34 -5.46 5.78
CA PHE A 25 38.37 -4.85 6.69
C PHE A 25 37.35 -5.86 7.22
N LYS A 26 37.21 -7.01 6.56
CA LYS A 26 36.25 -8.09 6.91
C LYS A 26 36.28 -8.50 8.39
N PRO A 27 37.44 -8.69 9.06
CA PRO A 27 37.47 -9.06 10.48
C PRO A 27 36.93 -7.98 11.43
N TYR A 28 37.12 -6.71 11.08
CA TYR A 28 36.65 -5.58 11.88
C TYR A 28 35.14 -5.40 11.77
N VAL A 29 34.63 -5.54 10.54
CA VAL A 29 33.20 -5.58 10.26
C VAL A 29 32.53 -6.72 11.03
N ILE A 30 33.12 -7.93 11.02
CA ILE A 30 32.60 -9.09 11.78
C ILE A 30 32.56 -8.82 13.30
N ARG A 31 33.57 -8.16 13.87
CA ARG A 31 33.59 -7.81 15.30
C ARG A 31 32.56 -6.74 15.64
N TYR A 32 32.40 -5.74 14.79
CA TYR A 32 31.40 -4.70 14.96
C TYR A 32 29.98 -5.29 14.94
N LEU A 33 29.71 -6.19 13.99
CA LEU A 33 28.45 -6.94 13.93
C LEU A 33 28.19 -7.80 15.18
N ASP A 34 29.23 -8.37 15.80
CA ASP A 34 29.07 -9.08 17.09
C ASP A 34 28.56 -8.18 18.21
N ALA A 35 29.11 -6.97 18.29
CA ALA A 35 28.72 -6.01 19.30
C ALA A 35 27.29 -5.53 19.07
N LEU A 36 26.92 -5.24 17.82
CA LEU A 36 25.55 -4.86 17.46
C LEU A 36 24.55 -5.96 17.78
N TYR A 37 24.86 -7.23 17.48
CA TYR A 37 23.99 -8.35 17.84
C TYR A 37 23.67 -8.40 19.33
N ARG A 38 24.68 -8.27 20.19
CA ARG A 38 24.47 -8.27 21.64
C ARG A 38 23.61 -7.08 22.09
N HIS A 39 23.67 -5.96 21.38
CA HIS A 39 22.86 -4.78 21.66
C HIS A 39 21.41 -4.88 21.18
N CYS A 40 21.10 -5.73 20.18
CA CYS A 40 19.75 -5.92 19.68
C CYS A 40 18.94 -7.00 20.45
N ARG A 41 19.54 -7.67 21.44
CA ARG A 41 18.84 -8.72 22.22
C ARG A 41 17.80 -8.10 23.16
N TYR A 42 16.59 -8.66 23.14
CA TYR A 42 15.55 -8.36 24.13
C TYR A 42 15.92 -8.86 25.53
N ASP A 43 15.35 -8.23 26.56
CA ASP A 43 15.43 -8.75 27.92
C ASP A 43 14.48 -9.95 28.06
N THR A 44 14.95 -11.02 28.70
CA THR A 44 14.23 -12.31 28.75
C THR A 44 12.91 -12.26 29.54
N GLU A 45 12.69 -11.18 30.30
CA GLU A 45 11.47 -10.94 31.10
C GLU A 45 10.39 -10.13 30.34
N GLU A 46 10.64 -9.69 29.11
CA GLU A 46 9.72 -8.82 28.36
C GLU A 46 8.61 -9.63 27.66
N GLU A 47 7.40 -9.61 28.24
CA GLU A 47 6.20 -10.21 27.65
C GLU A 47 5.46 -9.19 26.77
N GLY A 48 5.69 -9.19 25.44
CA GLY A 48 4.95 -8.28 24.56
C GLY A 48 5.46 -8.13 23.12
N ILE A 49 4.79 -7.24 22.37
CA ILE A 49 5.22 -6.77 21.03
C ILE A 49 5.92 -5.42 21.22
N PRO A 50 7.23 -5.31 20.98
CA PRO A 50 7.98 -4.06 21.13
C PRO A 50 7.62 -3.02 20.07
N ASP A 51 7.84 -1.74 20.40
CA ASP A 51 7.57 -0.60 19.51
C ASP A 51 8.63 -0.50 18.39
N ARG A 52 8.19 -0.33 17.13
CA ARG A 52 8.99 -0.56 15.91
C ARG A 52 9.72 0.67 15.39
N ASP A 53 9.50 1.86 15.96
CA ASP A 53 10.01 3.15 15.45
C ASP A 53 11.48 3.47 15.84
N GLY A 54 12.30 2.44 16.12
CA GLY A 54 13.70 2.59 16.51
C GLY A 54 14.68 2.47 15.34
N ASP A 55 15.60 3.45 15.24
CA ASP A 55 16.69 3.55 14.27
C ASP A 55 17.68 2.38 14.33
N PHE A 56 17.37 1.22 13.74
CA PHE A 56 18.34 0.14 13.57
C PHE A 56 18.11 -0.62 12.27
N ALA A 57 18.69 -0.09 11.19
CA ALA A 57 18.88 -0.83 9.96
C ALA A 57 20.28 -0.53 9.42
N ASP A 58 21.23 -1.44 9.67
CA ASP A 58 22.07 -1.98 8.60
C ASP A 58 23.06 -3.07 9.10
N PHE A 59 23.21 -4.08 8.26
CA PHE A 59 24.50 -4.66 7.86
C PHE A 59 24.73 -6.17 8.12
N ARG A 60 25.32 -6.77 7.07
CA ARG A 60 25.34 -8.16 6.65
C ARG A 60 26.72 -8.77 6.94
N LEU A 61 26.76 -10.08 7.20
CA LEU A 61 27.94 -11.01 7.19
C LEU A 61 28.12 -11.85 8.47
N LYS A 62 27.03 -12.36 9.06
CA LYS A 62 27.09 -13.43 10.09
C LYS A 62 26.07 -14.58 9.91
N MET A 63 25.58 -14.79 8.69
CA MET A 63 24.44 -15.69 8.46
C MET A 63 24.71 -17.17 8.74
N HIS A 64 25.95 -17.68 8.67
CA HIS A 64 26.19 -19.13 8.74
C HIS A 64 26.40 -19.69 10.17
N ALA A 65 27.01 -18.93 11.08
CA ALA A 65 27.31 -19.42 12.44
C ALA A 65 26.11 -19.35 13.40
N MET A 66 25.22 -18.37 13.20
CA MET A 66 24.01 -18.17 14.02
C MET A 66 22.90 -19.19 13.70
N LEU A 67 22.72 -19.57 12.43
CA LEU A 67 21.75 -20.58 12.01
C LEU A 67 21.95 -21.93 12.70
N MET A 68 23.21 -22.30 12.95
CA MET A 68 23.56 -23.58 13.56
C MET A 68 23.53 -23.56 15.10
N SER A 69 23.70 -22.40 15.76
CA SER A 69 23.58 -22.33 17.22
C SER A 69 22.12 -22.22 17.69
N CYS A 70 21.26 -21.55 16.93
CA CYS A 70 19.87 -21.31 17.32
C CYS A 70 18.93 -22.51 17.05
N SER A 71 19.29 -23.42 16.14
CA SER A 71 18.44 -24.56 15.78
C SER A 71 18.44 -25.72 16.79
N GLN A 72 19.35 -25.72 17.78
CA GLN A 72 19.42 -26.84 18.74
C GLN A 72 19.40 -26.45 20.23
N ASN A 73 19.76 -25.22 20.64
CA ASN A 73 19.81 -24.83 22.08
C ASN A 73 19.68 -23.31 22.38
N GLY A 74 19.38 -22.45 21.41
CA GLY A 74 19.27 -21.00 21.62
C GLY A 74 17.91 -20.58 22.21
N THR A 75 17.87 -19.51 23.00
CA THR A 75 16.61 -18.91 23.48
C THR A 75 15.91 -18.13 22.37
N TRP A 76 14.61 -17.83 22.55
CA TRP A 76 13.83 -17.14 21.50
C TRP A 76 14.38 -15.73 21.20
N ASP A 77 14.92 -15.02 22.20
CA ASP A 77 15.51 -13.69 22.10
C ASP A 77 16.82 -13.70 21.29
N GLU A 78 17.65 -14.73 21.46
CA GLU A 78 18.87 -14.91 20.67
C GLU A 78 18.56 -15.19 19.20
N THR A 79 17.52 -16.02 18.98
CA THR A 79 17.06 -16.35 17.63
C THR A 79 16.44 -15.13 16.96
N GLU A 80 15.60 -14.39 17.67
CA GLU A 80 14.95 -13.19 17.15
C GLU A 80 15.99 -12.13 16.77
N ALA A 81 16.97 -11.83 17.63
CA ALA A 81 17.98 -10.83 17.34
C ALA A 81 18.85 -11.23 16.14
N ALA A 82 19.09 -12.53 15.94
CA ALA A 82 19.74 -13.04 14.74
C ALA A 82 18.90 -12.77 13.48
N LEU A 83 17.61 -13.12 13.52
CA LEU A 83 16.70 -12.90 12.38
C LEU A 83 16.50 -11.41 12.09
N PHE A 84 16.47 -10.56 13.12
CA PHE A 84 16.32 -9.11 12.97
C PHE A 84 17.49 -8.53 12.20
N ILE A 85 18.73 -8.91 12.55
CA ILE A 85 19.91 -8.48 11.79
C ILE A 85 19.82 -8.99 10.36
N ILE A 86 19.41 -10.24 10.16
CA ILE A 86 19.29 -10.82 8.81
C ILE A 86 18.22 -10.10 7.99
N SER A 87 17.09 -9.68 8.56
CA SER A 87 16.00 -9.05 7.80
C SER A 87 16.44 -7.73 7.15
N THR A 88 17.26 -6.93 7.84
CA THR A 88 17.82 -5.67 7.30
C THR A 88 18.65 -5.89 6.04
N VAL A 89 19.13 -7.13 5.88
CA VAL A 89 20.07 -7.52 4.85
C VAL A 89 19.61 -8.82 4.21
N ILE A 90 18.33 -9.07 4.02
CA ILE A 90 17.91 -10.22 3.18
C ILE A 90 17.54 -9.73 1.77
N GLY A 91 16.98 -8.53 1.67
CA GLY A 91 16.53 -7.95 0.39
C GLY A 91 17.64 -7.71 -0.64
N ASN A 92 18.89 -7.45 -0.23
CA ASN A 92 20.00 -7.25 -1.17
C ASN A 92 20.70 -8.57 -1.61
N ILE A 93 20.20 -9.76 -1.22
CA ILE A 93 20.91 -11.04 -1.49
C ILE A 93 20.60 -11.39 -2.95
N ILE A 94 21.61 -11.90 -3.67
CA ILE A 94 21.41 -12.35 -5.05
C ILE A 94 20.35 -13.48 -5.09
N PRO A 95 19.37 -13.44 -6.01
CA PRO A 95 18.31 -14.43 -6.06
C PRO A 95 18.78 -15.87 -6.31
N GLU A 96 19.99 -16.03 -6.87
CA GLU A 96 20.64 -17.32 -7.16
C GLU A 96 21.34 -17.95 -5.95
N GLU A 97 21.32 -17.31 -4.77
CA GLU A 97 21.85 -17.90 -3.54
C GLU A 97 21.05 -19.17 -3.20
N ASN A 98 21.74 -20.30 -3.01
CA ASN A 98 21.08 -21.61 -2.88
C ASN A 98 21.66 -22.46 -1.74
N VAL A 99 22.43 -21.86 -0.85
CA VAL A 99 23.10 -22.56 0.26
C VAL A 99 22.46 -22.18 1.58
N VAL A 100 22.41 -20.88 1.90
CA VAL A 100 22.06 -20.41 3.26
C VAL A 100 20.60 -19.98 3.36
N VAL A 101 20.10 -19.22 2.37
CA VAL A 101 18.73 -18.69 2.37
C VAL A 101 17.68 -19.81 2.35
N PRO A 102 17.80 -20.90 1.55
CA PRO A 102 16.85 -22.00 1.62
C PRO A 102 16.76 -22.64 3.01
N GLU A 103 17.89 -22.87 3.68
CA GLU A 103 17.93 -23.47 5.02
C GLU A 103 17.27 -22.56 6.06
N LEU A 104 17.58 -21.27 6.00
CA LEU A 104 16.96 -20.24 6.84
C LEU A 104 15.43 -20.19 6.64
N VAL A 105 14.97 -20.11 5.40
CA VAL A 105 13.54 -20.08 5.07
C VAL A 105 12.85 -21.35 5.60
N ASN A 106 13.46 -22.52 5.39
CA ASN A 106 12.93 -23.79 5.89
C ASN A 106 12.90 -23.88 7.42
N ALA A 107 13.83 -23.24 8.12
CA ALA A 107 13.81 -23.18 9.58
C ALA A 107 12.68 -22.26 10.08
N ILE A 108 12.49 -21.10 9.44
CA ILE A 108 11.44 -20.14 9.81
C ILE A 108 10.05 -20.74 9.64
N ILE A 109 9.74 -21.35 8.49
CA ILE A 109 8.40 -21.91 8.24
C ILE A 109 8.06 -23.13 9.11
N ARG A 110 9.03 -23.66 9.87
CA ARG A 110 8.81 -24.72 10.88
C ARG A 110 8.51 -24.16 12.26
N LEU A 111 8.64 -22.85 12.49
CA LEU A 111 8.30 -22.23 13.76
C LEU A 111 6.79 -22.41 14.03
N PRO A 112 6.40 -22.94 15.21
CA PRO A 112 4.99 -23.04 15.58
C PRO A 112 4.40 -21.65 15.83
N SER A 113 3.09 -21.50 15.62
CA SER A 113 2.36 -20.26 15.93
C SER A 113 2.35 -19.90 17.42
N THR A 114 2.75 -20.83 18.29
CA THR A 114 2.96 -20.62 19.74
C THR A 114 4.34 -20.07 20.08
N SER A 115 5.22 -19.85 19.10
CA SER A 115 6.52 -19.22 19.32
C SER A 115 6.36 -17.79 19.84
N HIS A 116 7.42 -17.23 20.41
CA HIS A 116 7.37 -15.87 20.94
C HIS A 116 6.90 -14.85 19.88
N PRO A 117 5.96 -13.93 20.19
CA PRO A 117 5.42 -13.00 19.20
C PRO A 117 6.46 -12.14 18.49
N ALA A 118 7.49 -11.67 19.20
CA ALA A 118 8.58 -10.90 18.59
C ALA A 118 9.34 -11.72 17.53
N LEU A 119 9.62 -13.00 17.83
CA LEU A 119 10.29 -13.90 16.89
C LEU A 119 9.45 -14.11 15.62
N LEU A 120 8.13 -14.28 15.77
CA LEU A 120 7.22 -14.44 14.63
C LEU A 120 7.12 -13.16 13.78
N LEU A 121 7.08 -11.98 14.40
CA LEU A 121 7.04 -10.70 13.69
C LEU A 121 8.30 -10.47 12.86
N THR A 122 9.46 -10.71 13.45
CA THR A 122 10.76 -10.57 12.77
C THR A 122 10.90 -11.60 11.65
N SER A 123 10.39 -12.82 11.86
CA SER A 123 10.32 -13.86 10.83
C SER A 123 9.45 -13.47 9.64
N ILE A 124 8.25 -12.92 9.89
CA ILE A 124 7.35 -12.42 8.84
C ILE A 124 8.05 -11.34 7.99
N ASP A 125 8.69 -10.38 8.65
CA ASP A 125 9.37 -9.27 7.98
C ASP A 125 10.54 -9.73 7.12
N LEU A 126 11.35 -10.65 7.65
CA LEU A 126 12.44 -11.29 6.91
C LEU A 126 11.93 -11.99 5.66
N LEU A 127 10.88 -12.81 5.78
CA LEU A 127 10.30 -13.53 4.64
C LEU A 127 9.72 -12.58 3.58
N GLY A 128 9.05 -11.51 3.99
CA GLY A 128 8.58 -10.46 3.06
C GLY A 128 9.74 -9.76 2.34
N SER A 129 10.82 -9.47 3.06
CA SER A 129 12.04 -8.87 2.52
C SER A 129 12.83 -9.81 1.62
N ALA A 130 12.63 -11.13 1.74
CA ALA A 130 13.20 -12.15 0.86
C ALA A 130 12.42 -12.34 -0.46
N SER A 131 11.43 -11.47 -0.75
CA SER A 131 10.55 -11.56 -1.93
C SER A 131 11.29 -11.71 -3.27
N GLU A 132 12.41 -11.02 -3.47
CA GLU A 132 13.19 -11.14 -4.71
C GLU A 132 13.81 -12.54 -4.86
N TRP A 133 14.38 -13.07 -3.78
CA TRP A 133 14.91 -14.44 -3.75
C TRP A 133 13.79 -15.47 -3.96
N LEU A 134 12.65 -15.29 -3.29
CA LEU A 134 11.48 -16.18 -3.43
C LEU A 134 10.97 -16.23 -4.87
N SER A 135 11.08 -15.13 -5.63
CA SER A 135 10.67 -15.08 -7.04
C SER A 135 11.48 -15.99 -7.97
N LYS A 136 12.68 -16.42 -7.55
CA LYS A 136 13.52 -17.39 -8.28
C LYS A 136 13.51 -18.79 -7.67
N ASN A 137 12.87 -18.95 -6.50
CA ASN A 137 12.90 -20.17 -5.69
C ASN A 137 11.47 -20.66 -5.38
N SER A 138 10.69 -20.90 -6.44
CA SER A 138 9.26 -21.26 -6.38
C SER A 138 8.93 -22.47 -5.51
N SER A 139 9.87 -23.40 -5.31
CA SER A 139 9.72 -24.55 -4.41
C SER A 139 9.48 -24.20 -2.94
N HIS A 140 9.89 -23.00 -2.52
CA HIS A 140 9.67 -22.48 -1.15
C HIS A 140 8.52 -21.48 -1.08
N LEU A 141 8.16 -20.86 -2.21
CA LEU A 141 7.21 -19.75 -2.28
C LEU A 141 5.84 -20.10 -1.66
N GLU A 142 5.24 -21.22 -2.08
CA GLU A 142 3.91 -21.63 -1.61
C GLU A 142 3.90 -21.87 -0.09
N LYS A 143 4.90 -22.57 0.44
CA LYS A 143 5.01 -22.88 1.87
C LYS A 143 5.22 -21.62 2.71
N VAL A 144 5.99 -20.67 2.20
CA VAL A 144 6.22 -19.38 2.87
C VAL A 144 4.92 -18.59 2.95
N VAL A 145 4.21 -18.48 1.84
CA VAL A 145 2.93 -17.74 1.80
C VAL A 145 1.88 -18.42 2.68
N GLU A 146 1.78 -19.75 2.66
CA GLU A 146 0.86 -20.51 3.53
C GLU A 146 1.16 -20.25 5.01
N TRP A 147 2.43 -20.28 5.40
CA TRP A 147 2.85 -19.99 6.77
C TRP A 147 2.50 -18.55 7.19
N ILE A 148 2.76 -17.56 6.33
CA ILE A 148 2.40 -16.16 6.61
C ILE A 148 0.88 -15.97 6.68
N LEU A 149 0.10 -16.64 5.81
CA LEU A 149 -1.36 -16.59 5.84
C LEU A 149 -1.95 -17.16 7.13
N HIS A 150 -1.36 -18.23 7.69
CA HIS A 150 -1.76 -18.75 8.99
C HIS A 150 -1.54 -17.76 10.14
N LEU A 151 -0.58 -16.85 10.01
CA LEU A 151 -0.38 -15.76 10.98
C LEU A 151 -1.28 -14.57 10.68
N ALA A 152 -1.61 -14.32 9.41
CA ALA A 152 -2.44 -13.19 8.99
C ALA A 152 -3.86 -13.19 9.59
N VAL A 153 -4.39 -14.36 9.98
CA VAL A 153 -5.69 -14.48 10.66
C VAL A 153 -5.65 -14.07 12.14
N ILE A 154 -4.47 -13.90 12.72
CA ILE A 154 -4.27 -13.52 14.12
C ILE A 154 -4.10 -12.00 14.19
N PRO A 155 -4.95 -11.25 14.94
CA PRO A 155 -4.93 -9.78 14.93
C PRO A 155 -3.57 -9.14 15.20
N SER A 156 -2.76 -9.71 16.10
CA SER A 156 -1.42 -9.18 16.42
C SER A 156 -0.43 -9.24 15.26
N PHE A 157 -0.62 -10.15 14.31
CA PHE A 157 0.27 -10.39 13.18
C PHE A 157 -0.34 -9.97 11.84
N ALA A 158 -1.64 -9.67 11.79
CA ALA A 158 -2.37 -9.41 10.55
C ALA A 158 -1.72 -8.35 9.65
N ALA A 159 -1.38 -7.17 10.19
CA ALA A 159 -0.80 -6.09 9.39
C ALA A 159 0.60 -6.45 8.85
N PRO A 160 1.58 -6.88 9.68
CA PRO A 160 2.88 -7.34 9.18
C PRO A 160 2.78 -8.51 8.18
N ALA A 161 1.90 -9.48 8.44
CA ALA A 161 1.75 -10.66 7.60
C ALA A 161 1.19 -10.31 6.22
N THR A 162 0.15 -9.48 6.15
CA THR A 162 -0.45 -9.05 4.89
C THR A 162 0.47 -8.12 4.10
N GLU A 163 1.26 -7.28 4.78
CA GLU A 163 2.31 -6.47 4.13
C GLU A 163 3.43 -7.35 3.56
N ALA A 164 3.86 -8.39 4.27
CA ALA A 164 4.84 -9.34 3.76
C ALA A 164 4.30 -10.11 2.54
N ILE A 165 3.03 -10.53 2.57
CA ILE A 165 2.37 -11.13 1.40
C ILE A 165 2.32 -10.16 0.22
N ASP A 166 1.98 -8.90 0.44
CA ASP A 166 2.00 -7.87 -0.62
C ASP A 166 3.39 -7.73 -1.26
N LYS A 167 4.45 -7.64 -0.45
CA LYS A 167 5.85 -7.60 -0.94
C LYS A 167 6.19 -8.81 -1.81
N ILE A 168 5.77 -10.01 -1.41
CA ILE A 168 5.98 -11.25 -2.16
C ILE A 168 5.16 -11.25 -3.47
N VAL A 169 3.88 -10.88 -3.40
CA VAL A 169 2.96 -10.86 -4.54
C VAL A 169 3.46 -9.93 -5.65
N VAL A 170 4.00 -8.76 -5.30
CA VAL A 170 4.55 -7.80 -6.29
C VAL A 170 5.68 -8.42 -7.12
N ARG A 171 6.43 -9.40 -6.60
CA ARG A 171 7.55 -10.05 -7.29
C ARG A 171 7.18 -11.39 -7.95
N SER A 172 6.13 -12.07 -7.48
CA SER A 172 5.81 -13.47 -7.84
C SER A 172 4.33 -13.69 -8.21
N SER A 173 3.66 -12.67 -8.74
CA SER A 173 2.20 -12.67 -8.92
C SER A 173 1.63 -13.81 -9.79
N SER A 174 2.36 -14.27 -10.81
CA SER A 174 1.87 -15.31 -11.74
C SER A 174 1.68 -16.68 -11.09
N GLU A 175 2.48 -17.01 -10.08
CA GLU A 175 2.44 -18.31 -9.39
C GLU A 175 1.44 -18.32 -8.22
N LEU A 176 0.96 -17.14 -7.83
CA LEU A 176 0.19 -16.91 -6.61
C LEU A 176 -1.29 -16.57 -6.84
N LEU A 177 -1.81 -16.81 -8.05
CA LEU A 177 -3.21 -16.50 -8.39
C LEU A 177 -4.22 -17.26 -7.50
N HIS A 178 -3.85 -18.42 -6.97
CA HIS A 178 -4.67 -19.20 -6.04
C HIS A 178 -4.91 -18.49 -4.70
N LEU A 179 -4.13 -17.45 -4.35
CA LEU A 179 -4.30 -16.68 -3.12
C LEU A 179 -5.49 -15.73 -3.15
N ILE A 180 -5.95 -15.32 -4.33
CA ILE A 180 -7.06 -14.37 -4.50
C ILE A 180 -8.27 -14.72 -3.59
N PRO A 181 -8.86 -15.94 -3.65
CA PRO A 181 -9.98 -16.28 -2.79
C PRO A 181 -9.63 -16.31 -1.29
N LEU A 182 -8.38 -16.62 -0.93
CA LEU A 182 -7.95 -16.65 0.48
C LEU A 182 -7.86 -15.24 1.06
N LEU A 183 -7.25 -14.31 0.31
CA LEU A 183 -7.11 -12.91 0.71
C LEU A 183 -8.47 -12.19 0.72
N VAL A 184 -9.34 -12.45 -0.26
CA VAL A 184 -10.72 -11.91 -0.26
C VAL A 184 -11.50 -12.37 0.97
N ARG A 185 -11.34 -13.64 1.38
CA ARG A 185 -11.98 -14.18 2.60
C ARG A 185 -11.37 -13.67 3.89
N LEU A 186 -10.10 -13.26 3.88
CA LEU A 186 -9.43 -12.69 5.05
C LEU A 186 -9.99 -11.31 5.41
N ILE A 187 -10.40 -10.51 4.43
CA ILE A 187 -10.96 -9.16 4.65
C ILE A 187 -12.13 -9.16 5.66
N PRO A 188 -13.25 -9.90 5.44
CA PRO A 188 -14.36 -9.88 6.39
C PRO A 188 -13.98 -10.46 7.76
N HIS A 189 -13.02 -11.38 7.83
CA HIS A 189 -12.50 -11.87 9.11
C HIS A 189 -11.84 -10.73 9.91
N LEU A 190 -10.99 -9.93 9.27
CA LEU A 190 -10.32 -8.79 9.90
C LEU A 190 -11.31 -7.68 10.32
N GLU A 191 -12.38 -7.48 9.55
CA GLU A 191 -13.45 -6.53 9.88
C GLU A 191 -14.22 -6.90 11.15
N THR A 192 -14.24 -8.17 11.56
CA THR A 192 -14.88 -8.59 12.82
C THR A 192 -14.06 -8.30 14.08
N SER A 193 -12.85 -7.73 13.95
CA SER A 193 -11.99 -7.48 15.09
C SER A 193 -12.59 -6.48 16.08
N GLN A 194 -12.60 -6.89 17.35
CA GLN A 194 -13.09 -6.08 18.48
C GLN A 194 -12.03 -5.13 19.07
N CYS A 195 -10.80 -5.15 18.55
CA CYS A 195 -9.72 -4.27 18.99
C CYS A 195 -8.73 -3.99 17.85
N GLN A 196 -7.87 -2.98 18.00
CA GLN A 196 -6.85 -2.61 17.00
C GLN A 196 -7.44 -2.30 15.61
N GLY A 197 -8.60 -1.64 15.56
CA GLY A 197 -9.34 -1.39 14.32
C GLY A 197 -8.50 -0.73 13.24
N LYS A 198 -7.68 0.26 13.61
CA LYS A 198 -6.73 0.91 12.68
C LYS A 198 -5.67 -0.06 12.14
N LYS A 199 -5.12 -0.94 12.97
CA LYS A 199 -4.15 -1.95 12.51
C LYS A 199 -4.82 -2.99 11.60
N MET A 200 -6.06 -3.36 11.88
CA MET A 200 -6.82 -4.25 11.01
C MET A 200 -7.08 -3.59 9.65
N GLU A 201 -7.38 -2.29 9.63
CA GLU A 201 -7.53 -1.55 8.37
C GLU A 201 -6.23 -1.51 7.56
N VAL A 202 -5.07 -1.34 8.20
CA VAL A 202 -3.77 -1.46 7.54
C VAL A 202 -3.61 -2.85 6.91
N ALA A 203 -3.98 -3.90 7.63
CA ALA A 203 -3.93 -5.27 7.10
C ALA A 203 -4.88 -5.48 5.91
N ILE A 204 -6.11 -4.96 6.00
CA ILE A 204 -7.10 -5.03 4.92
C ILE A 204 -6.62 -4.26 3.69
N SER A 205 -6.03 -3.07 3.86
CA SER A 205 -5.45 -2.30 2.76
C SER A 205 -4.34 -3.08 2.04
N SER A 206 -3.45 -3.77 2.77
CA SER A 206 -2.43 -4.63 2.19
C SER A 206 -3.05 -5.84 1.46
N CYS A 207 -4.11 -6.45 2.00
CA CYS A 207 -4.87 -7.50 1.30
C CYS A 207 -5.48 -6.99 -0.01
N LEU A 208 -6.12 -5.83 -0.01
CA LEU A 208 -6.73 -5.22 -1.20
C LEU A 208 -5.67 -4.96 -2.29
N LYS A 209 -4.50 -4.47 -1.89
CA LYS A 209 -3.37 -4.21 -2.78
C LYS A 209 -2.82 -5.50 -3.41
N ALA A 210 -2.55 -6.51 -2.58
CA ALA A 210 -2.09 -7.83 -3.04
C ALA A 210 -3.12 -8.52 -3.94
N CYS A 211 -4.41 -8.51 -3.55
CA CYS A 211 -5.51 -9.01 -4.36
C CYS A 211 -5.56 -8.33 -5.72
N THR A 212 -5.54 -7.00 -5.76
CA THR A 212 -5.63 -6.25 -7.01
C THR A 212 -4.45 -6.56 -7.92
N THR A 213 -3.23 -6.62 -7.36
CA THR A 213 -2.02 -7.00 -8.11
C THR A 213 -2.16 -8.39 -8.75
N LEU A 214 -2.69 -9.37 -8.03
CA LEU A 214 -2.95 -10.71 -8.57
C LEU A 214 -4.06 -10.71 -9.62
N ILE A 215 -5.17 -10.03 -9.35
CA ILE A 215 -6.33 -9.92 -10.25
C ILE A 215 -5.89 -9.35 -11.60
N MET A 216 -5.03 -8.33 -11.62
CA MET A 216 -4.54 -7.70 -12.85
C MET A 216 -3.67 -8.61 -13.73
N ASN A 217 -3.33 -9.83 -13.27
CA ASN A 217 -2.65 -10.85 -14.07
C ASN A 217 -3.60 -11.97 -14.56
N LEU A 218 -4.91 -11.87 -14.30
CA LEU A 218 -5.92 -12.78 -14.84
C LEU A 218 -6.30 -12.43 -16.29
N PRO A 219 -6.92 -13.36 -17.03
CA PRO A 219 -7.62 -13.03 -18.27
C PRO A 219 -8.75 -12.02 -18.02
N GLU A 220 -9.17 -11.28 -19.06
CA GLU A 220 -10.17 -10.21 -18.97
C GLU A 220 -11.46 -10.59 -18.21
N ALA A 221 -12.03 -11.76 -18.53
CA ALA A 221 -13.22 -12.27 -17.83
C ALA A 221 -12.97 -12.50 -16.33
N GLY A 222 -11.77 -12.96 -15.97
CA GLY A 222 -11.35 -13.15 -14.58
C GLY A 222 -11.11 -11.83 -13.86
N ILE A 223 -10.53 -10.83 -14.54
CA ILE A 223 -10.37 -9.47 -14.01
C ILE A 223 -11.74 -8.88 -13.67
N SER A 224 -12.65 -8.88 -14.64
CA SER A 224 -14.00 -8.31 -14.48
C SER A 224 -14.75 -8.92 -13.30
N LEU A 225 -14.75 -10.26 -13.21
CA LEU A 225 -15.39 -10.99 -12.13
C LEU A 225 -14.77 -10.67 -10.76
N ARG A 226 -13.45 -10.86 -10.62
CA ARG A 226 -12.78 -10.78 -9.31
C ARG A 226 -12.66 -9.35 -8.80
N LEU A 227 -12.47 -8.37 -9.67
CA LEU A 227 -12.45 -6.97 -9.26
C LEU A 227 -13.84 -6.50 -8.81
N SER A 228 -14.90 -6.98 -9.48
CA SER A 228 -16.27 -6.73 -9.05
C SER A 228 -16.56 -7.34 -7.67
N GLU A 229 -16.16 -8.60 -7.45
CA GLU A 229 -16.27 -9.24 -6.12
C GLU A 229 -15.52 -8.47 -5.03
N LEU A 230 -14.35 -7.89 -5.34
CA LEU A 230 -13.53 -7.13 -4.39
C LEU A 230 -14.14 -5.75 -4.06
N ALA A 231 -14.71 -5.08 -5.06
CA ALA A 231 -15.19 -3.70 -4.95
C ALA A 231 -16.66 -3.59 -4.51
N GLN A 232 -17.49 -4.58 -4.81
CA GLN A 232 -18.93 -4.54 -4.52
C GLN A 232 -19.25 -4.31 -3.03
N PRO A 233 -18.58 -4.98 -2.06
CA PRO A 233 -18.80 -4.70 -0.64
C PRO A 233 -18.43 -3.26 -0.24
N ILE A 234 -17.44 -2.65 -0.90
CA ILE A 234 -17.03 -1.26 -0.62
C ILE A 234 -18.14 -0.30 -1.04
N ILE A 235 -18.75 -0.51 -2.21
CA ILE A 235 -19.87 0.30 -2.71
C ILE A 235 -21.04 0.22 -1.72
N GLU A 236 -21.46 -0.99 -1.36
CA GLU A 236 -22.61 -1.23 -0.48
C GLU A 236 -22.42 -0.57 0.89
N ARG A 237 -21.22 -0.69 1.46
CA ARG A 237 -20.90 -0.11 2.77
C ARG A 237 -20.78 1.40 2.72
N LEU A 238 -20.18 1.97 1.68
CA LEU A 238 -20.11 3.42 1.51
C LEU A 238 -21.52 4.03 1.31
N GLN A 239 -22.37 3.41 0.49
CA GLN A 239 -23.77 3.82 0.33
C GLN A 239 -24.54 3.80 1.66
N LEU A 240 -24.34 2.77 2.48
CA LEU A 240 -24.91 2.69 3.82
C LEU A 240 -24.43 3.84 4.72
N VAL A 241 -23.13 4.17 4.68
CA VAL A 241 -22.56 5.28 5.46
C VAL A 241 -23.11 6.64 5.02
N ILE A 242 -23.27 6.87 3.71
CA ILE A 242 -23.82 8.12 3.17
C ILE A 242 -25.31 8.29 3.53
N SER A 243 -26.07 7.18 3.49
CA SER A 243 -27.50 7.15 3.79
C SER A 243 -27.80 7.25 5.29
N SER A 244 -26.82 6.93 6.14
CA SER A 244 -26.97 6.98 7.59
C SER A 244 -26.94 8.43 8.08
N THR A 245 -27.88 8.79 8.96
CA THR A 245 -27.79 10.07 9.68
C THR A 245 -26.65 9.96 10.68
N SER A 246 -25.76 10.96 10.75
CA SER A 246 -24.61 10.97 11.66
C SER A 246 -25.07 10.75 13.11
N VAL A 247 -24.92 9.53 13.61
CA VAL A 247 -25.16 9.23 15.02
C VAL A 247 -23.93 9.72 15.78
N ILE A 248 -24.11 10.78 16.56
CA ILE A 248 -23.10 11.23 17.52
C ILE A 248 -22.99 10.11 18.55
N ILE A 249 -21.96 9.27 18.44
CA ILE A 249 -21.66 8.23 19.43
C ILE A 249 -21.20 8.96 20.69
N THR A 250 -22.05 8.98 21.71
CA THR A 250 -21.72 9.52 23.04
C THR A 250 -20.66 8.64 23.71
N ASN A 251 -19.56 9.26 24.14
CA ASN A 251 -18.34 8.66 24.74
C ASN A 251 -18.56 7.94 26.09
N ASN A 252 -19.44 6.93 26.15
CA ASN A 252 -19.67 6.10 27.34
C ASN A 252 -19.31 4.62 27.11
N GLU A 253 -18.36 4.33 26.22
CA GLU A 253 -17.91 2.96 25.93
C GLU A 253 -16.51 2.68 26.47
N ASN A 254 -16.28 1.43 26.89
CA ASN A 254 -14.99 0.93 27.35
C ASN A 254 -13.86 1.19 26.32
N GLU A 255 -12.64 1.48 26.77
CA GLU A 255 -11.47 1.79 25.92
C GLU A 255 -11.19 0.76 24.82
N LYS A 256 -11.49 -0.53 25.05
CA LYS A 256 -11.33 -1.59 24.03
C LYS A 256 -12.39 -1.52 22.92
N ALA A 257 -13.65 -1.18 23.25
CA ALA A 257 -14.70 -0.99 22.27
C ALA A 257 -14.45 0.26 21.41
N ALA A 258 -13.83 1.28 22.02
CA ALA A 258 -13.42 2.50 21.36
C ALA A 258 -12.35 2.30 20.27
N ASP A 259 -11.60 1.18 20.27
CA ASP A 259 -10.59 0.81 19.26
C ASP A 259 -11.03 -0.39 18.38
N SER A 260 -12.34 -0.65 18.28
CA SER A 260 -12.87 -1.69 17.40
C SER A 260 -12.90 -1.25 15.93
N TRP A 261 -12.82 -2.21 15.00
CA TRP A 261 -12.94 -1.90 13.56
C TRP A 261 -14.34 -1.35 13.21
N ALA A 262 -15.39 -1.86 13.89
CA ALA A 262 -16.77 -1.42 13.68
C ALA A 262 -16.98 0.09 13.87
N ARG A 263 -16.19 0.74 14.75
CA ARG A 263 -16.26 2.18 14.98
C ARG A 263 -15.78 2.99 13.77
N ILE A 264 -14.62 2.63 13.22
CA ILE A 264 -14.04 3.33 12.06
C ILE A 264 -14.80 3.01 10.76
N ALA A 265 -15.54 1.90 10.72
CA ALA A 265 -16.37 1.51 9.60
C ALA A 265 -17.51 2.49 9.29
N GLY A 266 -17.87 3.37 10.24
CA GLY A 266 -18.82 4.46 10.02
C GLY A 266 -18.23 5.69 9.33
N GLU A 267 -16.92 5.76 9.15
CA GLU A 267 -16.26 6.89 8.50
C GLU A 267 -16.21 6.68 6.97
N PRO A 268 -16.72 7.64 6.16
CA PRO A 268 -16.74 7.47 4.70
C PRO A 268 -15.32 7.40 4.11
N VAL A 269 -14.36 8.11 4.72
CA VAL A 269 -12.95 8.15 4.29
C VAL A 269 -12.33 6.76 4.24
N LEU A 270 -12.66 5.87 5.17
CA LEU A 270 -12.17 4.48 5.17
C LEU A 270 -12.53 3.77 3.86
N TRP A 271 -13.79 3.84 3.46
CA TRP A 271 -14.28 3.15 2.26
C TRP A 271 -13.76 3.82 0.99
N ILE A 272 -13.73 5.15 0.95
CA ILE A 272 -13.14 5.91 -0.17
C ILE A 272 -11.66 5.53 -0.36
N ASP A 273 -10.92 5.35 0.73
CA ASP A 273 -9.50 4.98 0.69
C ASP A 273 -9.27 3.58 0.16
N ARG A 274 -10.16 2.63 0.47
CA ARG A 274 -10.11 1.29 -0.14
C ARG A 274 -10.30 1.34 -1.65
N ILE A 275 -11.18 2.22 -2.17
CA ILE A 275 -11.33 2.43 -3.62
C ILE A 275 -10.00 2.93 -4.22
N ALA A 276 -9.38 3.93 -3.59
CA ALA A 276 -8.09 4.43 -4.04
C ALA A 276 -6.99 3.35 -3.96
N THR A 277 -6.97 2.51 -2.93
CA THR A 277 -6.02 1.41 -2.79
C THR A 277 -6.17 0.42 -3.95
N ILE A 278 -7.39 0.04 -4.32
CA ILE A 278 -7.62 -0.82 -5.49
C ILE A 278 -7.13 -0.12 -6.76
N PHE A 279 -7.67 1.06 -7.09
CA PHE A 279 -7.44 1.70 -8.39
C PHE A 279 -6.04 2.27 -8.58
N ARG A 280 -5.26 2.44 -7.50
CA ARG A 280 -3.83 2.73 -7.59
C ARG A 280 -3.04 1.58 -8.21
N GLU A 281 -3.45 0.33 -7.96
CA GLU A 281 -2.78 -0.87 -8.47
C GLU A 281 -3.34 -1.34 -9.82
N VAL A 282 -4.53 -0.85 -10.20
CA VAL A 282 -5.09 -1.10 -11.54
C VAL A 282 -4.26 -0.35 -12.58
N ARG A 283 -3.63 -1.11 -13.48
CA ARG A 283 -2.82 -0.55 -14.56
C ARG A 283 -3.69 0.24 -15.55
N PRO A 284 -3.20 1.34 -16.14
CA PRO A 284 -3.91 2.03 -17.22
C PRO A 284 -4.31 1.09 -18.35
N TRP A 285 -5.54 1.21 -18.81
CA TRP A 285 -6.02 0.45 -19.95
C TRP A 285 -5.32 0.91 -21.23
N ASN A 286 -4.54 0.00 -21.84
CA ASN A 286 -3.78 0.26 -23.06
C ASN A 286 -4.40 -0.41 -24.30
N GLY A 287 -5.73 -0.57 -24.35
CA GLY A 287 -6.43 -1.10 -25.52
C GLY A 287 -6.21 -2.58 -25.81
N GLY A 288 -6.08 -3.43 -24.77
CA GLY A 288 -5.96 -4.87 -24.93
C GLY A 288 -4.68 -5.29 -25.68
N ASN A 289 -3.49 -4.95 -25.17
CA ASN A 289 -2.21 -5.26 -25.80
C ASN A 289 -1.75 -6.73 -25.65
N LEU A 290 -2.63 -7.68 -25.99
CA LEU A 290 -2.22 -9.04 -26.38
C LEU A 290 -2.73 -9.28 -27.79
N LYS A 291 -1.95 -8.82 -28.78
CA LYS A 291 -2.00 -9.30 -30.16
C LYS A 291 -1.49 -10.75 -30.21
N THR A 292 -2.19 -11.69 -29.57
CA THR A 292 -2.14 -13.09 -29.94
C THR A 292 -3.25 -13.32 -30.96
N VAL A 293 -2.88 -13.95 -32.07
CA VAL A 293 -3.62 -14.01 -33.35
C VAL A 293 -5.05 -14.60 -33.26
N ASN A 294 -5.53 -15.00 -32.07
CA ASN A 294 -6.81 -15.68 -31.87
C ASN A 294 -7.66 -15.15 -30.69
N SER A 295 -7.41 -13.95 -30.15
CA SER A 295 -8.26 -13.35 -29.10
C SER A 295 -8.97 -12.11 -29.63
N ILE A 296 -10.31 -12.12 -29.64
CA ILE A 296 -11.13 -10.93 -29.85
C ILE A 296 -10.96 -10.09 -28.58
N ALA A 297 -10.01 -9.16 -28.58
CA ALA A 297 -9.86 -8.22 -27.47
C ALA A 297 -11.16 -7.41 -27.30
N SER A 298 -11.63 -7.27 -26.07
CA SER A 298 -12.70 -6.31 -25.78
C SER A 298 -12.17 -4.89 -26.01
N ASP A 299 -12.90 -4.06 -26.76
CA ASP A 299 -12.58 -2.62 -26.88
C ASP A 299 -12.64 -1.92 -25.51
N ALA A 300 -13.46 -2.45 -24.58
CA ALA A 300 -13.67 -1.91 -23.26
C ALA A 300 -12.76 -2.54 -22.20
N ALA A 301 -12.29 -1.72 -21.26
CA ALA A 301 -11.56 -2.18 -20.08
C ALA A 301 -12.43 -3.16 -19.26
N PRO A 302 -11.90 -4.32 -18.81
CA PRO A 302 -12.68 -5.31 -18.06
C PRO A 302 -13.33 -4.80 -16.76
N TRP A 303 -12.85 -3.67 -16.25
CA TRP A 303 -13.32 -3.02 -15.03
C TRP A 303 -14.18 -1.77 -15.27
N LEU A 304 -14.56 -1.46 -16.52
CA LEU A 304 -15.34 -0.25 -16.85
C LEU A 304 -16.64 -0.16 -16.04
N ASP A 305 -17.40 -1.25 -15.97
CA ASP A 305 -18.70 -1.28 -15.27
C ASP A 305 -18.54 -1.04 -13.76
N ILE A 306 -17.57 -1.72 -13.13
CA ILE A 306 -17.35 -1.57 -11.68
C ILE A 306 -16.75 -0.20 -11.35
N ALA A 307 -15.87 0.32 -12.19
CA ALA A 307 -15.31 1.65 -12.05
C ALA A 307 -16.39 2.75 -12.16
N THR A 308 -17.34 2.58 -13.07
CA THR A 308 -18.49 3.51 -13.22
C THR A 308 -19.36 3.51 -11.96
N LYS A 309 -19.71 2.34 -11.42
CA LYS A 309 -20.46 2.24 -10.15
C LYS A 309 -19.72 2.85 -8.96
N LEU A 310 -18.40 2.67 -8.91
CA LEU A 310 -17.56 3.29 -7.87
C LEU A 310 -17.53 4.81 -8.01
N TYR A 311 -17.45 5.33 -9.24
CA TYR A 311 -17.59 6.76 -9.49
C TYR A 311 -18.96 7.29 -9.02
N GLU A 312 -20.05 6.60 -9.32
CA GLU A 312 -21.41 7.02 -8.93
C GLU A 312 -21.53 7.22 -7.42
N VAL A 313 -21.07 6.25 -6.61
CA VAL A 313 -21.09 6.38 -5.14
C VAL A 313 -20.13 7.48 -4.65
N LEU A 314 -18.98 7.68 -5.29
CA LEU A 314 -18.06 8.78 -4.97
C LEU A 314 -18.66 10.16 -5.27
N SER A 315 -19.42 10.27 -6.37
CA SER A 315 -20.13 11.50 -6.75
C SER A 315 -21.26 11.81 -5.78
N GLU A 316 -22.01 10.81 -5.32
CA GLU A 316 -22.99 10.98 -4.25
C GLU A 316 -22.31 11.43 -2.94
N THR A 317 -21.17 10.83 -2.61
CA THR A 317 -20.37 11.21 -1.44
C THR A 317 -19.91 12.66 -1.51
N LEU A 318 -19.41 13.12 -2.67
CA LEU A 318 -18.99 14.51 -2.87
C LEU A 318 -20.13 15.50 -2.60
N THR A 319 -21.33 15.18 -3.08
CA THR A 319 -22.52 16.02 -2.84
C THR A 319 -22.89 16.05 -1.37
N ARG A 320 -22.89 14.89 -0.71
CA ARG A 320 -23.28 14.77 0.71
C ARG A 320 -22.31 15.49 1.64
N TYR A 321 -21.02 15.43 1.35
CA TYR A 321 -19.94 15.91 2.20
C TYR A 321 -19.19 17.10 1.59
N GLU A 322 -19.87 17.90 0.76
CA GLU A 322 -19.27 18.99 -0.03
C GLU A 322 -18.50 20.04 0.79
N SER A 323 -18.83 20.22 2.06
CA SER A 323 -18.14 21.15 2.97
C SER A 323 -16.97 20.51 3.74
N ALA A 324 -16.87 19.18 3.75
CA ALA A 324 -15.86 18.44 4.50
C ALA A 324 -14.62 18.20 3.64
N SER A 325 -13.67 19.13 3.67
CA SER A 325 -12.43 19.12 2.88
C SER A 325 -11.71 17.76 2.86
N ARG A 326 -11.55 17.11 4.02
CA ARG A 326 -10.95 15.76 4.11
C ARG A 326 -11.70 14.71 3.28
N VAL A 327 -13.02 14.70 3.27
CA VAL A 327 -13.79 13.70 2.49
C VAL A 327 -13.66 14.02 1.00
N VAL A 328 -13.79 15.29 0.63
CA VAL A 328 -13.69 15.76 -0.77
C VAL A 328 -12.31 15.43 -1.36
N GLU A 329 -11.23 15.68 -0.63
CA GLU A 329 -9.86 15.38 -1.08
C GLU A 329 -9.66 13.89 -1.36
N HIS A 330 -10.14 13.04 -0.46
CA HIS A 330 -10.04 11.59 -0.62
C HIS A 330 -10.93 11.10 -1.78
N CYS A 331 -12.13 11.66 -1.98
CA CYS A 331 -12.95 11.40 -3.17
C CYS A 331 -12.21 11.78 -4.45
N CYS A 332 -11.66 13.00 -4.54
CA CYS A 332 -10.89 13.46 -5.70
C CYS A 332 -9.69 12.55 -5.98
N ARG A 333 -9.00 12.07 -4.93
CA ARG A 333 -7.89 11.12 -5.05
C ARG A 333 -8.34 9.77 -5.64
N SER A 334 -9.47 9.23 -5.20
CA SER A 334 -10.02 7.98 -5.72
C SER A 334 -10.51 8.12 -7.16
N ILE A 335 -11.26 9.19 -7.47
CA ILE A 335 -11.71 9.50 -8.84
C ILE A 335 -10.51 9.66 -9.77
N ARG A 336 -9.45 10.33 -9.32
CA ARG A 336 -8.21 10.46 -10.10
C ARG A 336 -7.66 9.09 -10.49
N PHE A 337 -7.56 8.14 -9.57
CA PHE A 337 -7.05 6.80 -9.90
C PHE A 337 -7.99 6.05 -10.85
N ILE A 338 -9.32 6.21 -10.71
CA ILE A 338 -10.31 5.63 -11.65
C ILE A 338 -10.14 6.21 -13.07
N VAL A 339 -10.08 7.54 -13.20
CA VAL A 339 -9.89 8.21 -14.50
C VAL A 339 -8.59 7.76 -15.15
N ARG A 340 -7.49 7.72 -14.39
CA ARG A 340 -6.17 7.25 -14.88
C ARG A 340 -6.19 5.79 -15.32
N SER A 341 -6.97 4.93 -14.66
CA SER A 341 -7.02 3.52 -15.03
C SER A 341 -7.85 3.27 -16.29
N LEU A 342 -8.91 4.04 -16.51
CA LEU A 342 -9.79 3.93 -17.68
C LEU A 342 -9.32 4.74 -18.89
N GLY A 343 -8.54 5.81 -18.67
CA GLY A 343 -8.21 6.79 -19.69
C GLY A 343 -9.47 7.33 -20.36
N LEU A 344 -9.46 7.39 -21.70
CA LEU A 344 -10.59 7.90 -22.49
C LEU A 344 -11.92 7.19 -22.24
N GLN A 345 -11.92 5.94 -21.76
CA GLN A 345 -13.17 5.21 -21.48
C GLN A 345 -13.97 5.80 -20.31
N SER A 346 -13.35 6.64 -19.47
CA SER A 346 -14.07 7.37 -18.42
C SER A 346 -14.97 8.50 -18.95
N ILE A 347 -14.99 8.75 -20.27
CA ILE A 347 -15.74 9.86 -20.89
C ILE A 347 -17.22 9.91 -20.50
N GLY A 348 -17.84 8.75 -20.24
CA GLY A 348 -19.25 8.65 -19.87
C GLY A 348 -19.64 9.40 -18.60
N PHE A 349 -18.67 9.73 -17.73
CA PHE A 349 -18.92 10.48 -16.49
C PHE A 349 -18.08 11.76 -16.33
N VAL A 350 -17.26 12.14 -17.31
CA VAL A 350 -16.39 13.32 -17.22
C VAL A 350 -17.17 14.63 -17.26
N GLU A 351 -18.14 14.78 -18.16
CA GLU A 351 -18.96 16.00 -18.22
C GLU A 351 -19.80 16.21 -16.94
N PRO A 352 -20.50 15.18 -16.39
CA PRO A 352 -21.13 15.27 -15.08
C PRO A 352 -20.15 15.65 -13.96
N LEU A 353 -18.96 15.06 -13.94
CA LEU A 353 -17.93 15.34 -12.95
C LEU A 353 -17.48 16.80 -13.00
N ILE A 354 -17.16 17.33 -14.19
CA ILE A 354 -16.77 18.74 -14.36
C ILE A 354 -17.88 19.67 -13.84
N THR A 355 -19.13 19.39 -14.20
CA THR A 355 -20.28 20.18 -13.77
C THR A 355 -20.42 20.18 -12.24
N GLN A 356 -20.32 19.01 -11.62
CA GLN A 356 -20.38 18.87 -10.16
C GLN A 356 -19.22 19.60 -9.47
N MET A 357 -18.00 19.45 -9.98
CA MET A 357 -16.82 20.12 -9.42
C MET A 357 -16.95 21.64 -9.47
N MET A 358 -17.43 22.21 -10.59
CA MET A 358 -17.67 23.65 -10.71
C MET A 358 -18.73 24.15 -9.72
N ASP A 359 -19.84 23.43 -9.60
CA ASP A 359 -20.93 23.79 -8.70
C ASP A 359 -20.48 23.77 -7.23
N ILE A 360 -19.77 22.72 -6.80
CA ILE A 360 -19.24 22.64 -5.44
C ILE A 360 -18.16 23.71 -5.22
N PHE A 361 -17.22 23.90 -6.16
CA PHE A 361 -16.13 24.87 -6.00
C PHE A 361 -16.62 26.31 -5.86
N SER A 362 -17.77 26.64 -6.49
CA SER A 362 -18.41 27.95 -6.33
C SER A 362 -18.83 28.24 -4.89
N ARG A 363 -19.07 27.20 -4.08
CA ARG A 363 -19.49 27.27 -2.67
C ARG A 363 -18.35 26.93 -1.70
N HIS A 364 -17.45 26.03 -2.09
CA HIS A 364 -16.35 25.52 -1.29
C HIS A 364 -15.06 25.37 -2.13
N GLN A 365 -14.08 26.26 -1.92
CA GLN A 365 -12.86 26.33 -2.75
C GLN A 365 -11.81 25.26 -2.36
N HIS A 366 -12.16 23.98 -2.48
CA HIS A 366 -11.22 22.88 -2.23
C HIS A 366 -10.15 22.81 -3.32
N SER A 367 -8.87 22.90 -2.96
CA SER A 367 -7.75 22.89 -3.92
C SER A 367 -7.67 21.59 -4.72
N CYS A 368 -8.09 20.47 -4.12
CA CYS A 368 -8.06 19.16 -4.75
C CYS A 368 -8.90 19.07 -6.04
N PHE A 369 -9.88 19.97 -6.24
CA PHE A 369 -10.58 20.09 -7.51
C PHE A 369 -9.70 20.67 -8.62
N LEU A 370 -8.82 21.63 -8.32
CA LEU A 370 -7.82 22.15 -9.26
C LEU A 370 -6.88 21.01 -9.70
N TYR A 371 -6.43 20.18 -8.75
CA TYR A 371 -5.58 19.04 -9.08
C TYR A 371 -6.33 18.00 -9.92
N LEU A 372 -7.55 17.61 -9.55
CA LEU A 372 -8.35 16.67 -10.35
C LEU A 372 -8.62 17.21 -11.76
N SER A 373 -8.88 18.51 -11.91
CA SER A 373 -8.99 19.15 -13.22
C SER A 373 -7.72 19.03 -14.04
N SER A 374 -6.53 19.12 -13.43
CA SER A 374 -5.26 18.94 -14.15
C SER A 374 -5.16 17.55 -14.76
N ILE A 375 -5.75 16.54 -14.10
CA ILE A 375 -5.79 15.17 -14.58
C ILE A 375 -6.78 15.05 -15.74
N LEU A 376 -7.95 15.67 -15.64
CA LEU A 376 -8.91 15.69 -16.75
C LEU A 376 -8.30 16.35 -17.98
N VAL A 377 -7.55 17.44 -17.81
CA VAL A 377 -6.87 18.11 -18.92
C VAL A 377 -5.76 17.25 -19.51
N ASP A 378 -4.98 16.56 -18.67
CA ASP A 378 -3.93 15.63 -19.12
C ASP A 378 -4.50 14.48 -19.97
N GLU A 379 -5.65 13.94 -19.60
CA GLU A 379 -6.29 12.82 -20.31
C GLU A 379 -7.12 13.27 -21.53
N TYR A 380 -7.73 14.47 -21.48
CA TYR A 380 -8.75 14.90 -22.44
C TYR A 380 -8.44 16.18 -23.21
N GLY A 381 -7.37 16.89 -22.88
CA GLY A 381 -7.03 18.19 -23.49
C GLY A 381 -6.78 18.12 -25.00
N SER A 382 -6.42 16.95 -25.51
CA SER A 382 -6.27 16.70 -26.95
C SER A 382 -7.58 16.47 -27.70
N MET A 383 -8.71 16.28 -27.00
CA MET A 383 -10.01 16.06 -27.62
C MET A 383 -10.76 17.37 -27.84
N GLU A 384 -10.86 17.78 -29.11
CA GLU A 384 -11.52 19.04 -29.52
C GLU A 384 -12.94 19.19 -28.98
N SER A 385 -13.68 18.08 -28.84
CA SER A 385 -15.05 18.10 -28.32
C SER A 385 -15.16 18.50 -26.85
N LEU A 386 -14.14 18.22 -26.02
CA LEU A 386 -14.15 18.55 -24.59
C LEU A 386 -13.38 19.83 -24.25
N GLN A 387 -12.55 20.34 -25.17
CA GLN A 387 -11.79 21.59 -24.95
C GLN A 387 -12.66 22.78 -24.51
N PRO A 388 -13.85 23.05 -25.08
CA PRO A 388 -14.68 24.15 -24.62
C PRO A 388 -15.11 24.00 -23.14
N GLY A 389 -15.50 22.78 -22.73
CA GLY A 389 -15.89 22.50 -21.35
C GLY A 389 -14.71 22.62 -20.38
N LEU A 390 -13.53 22.13 -20.79
CA LEU A 390 -12.30 22.29 -20.01
C LEU A 390 -11.92 23.78 -19.87
N MET A 391 -12.08 24.60 -20.90
CA MET A 391 -11.80 26.04 -20.80
C MET A 391 -12.75 26.76 -19.83
N ILE A 392 -14.05 26.46 -19.88
CA ILE A 392 -15.04 27.00 -18.93
C ILE A 392 -14.70 26.62 -17.48
N MET A 393 -14.26 25.38 -17.27
CA MET A 393 -13.80 24.90 -15.97
C MET A 393 -12.59 25.69 -15.47
N LEU A 394 -11.58 25.90 -16.32
CA LEU A 394 -10.39 26.69 -15.97
C LEU A 394 -10.76 28.13 -15.59
N GLU A 395 -11.60 28.79 -16.38
CA GLU A 395 -12.03 30.17 -16.11
C GLU A 395 -12.78 30.27 -14.77
N SER A 396 -13.70 29.35 -14.51
CA SER A 396 -14.48 29.30 -13.27
C SER A 396 -13.57 29.08 -12.05
N PHE A 397 -12.63 28.14 -12.15
CA PHE A 397 -11.70 27.82 -11.09
C PHE A 397 -10.66 28.92 -10.84
N ALA A 398 -10.16 29.54 -11.90
CA ALA A 398 -9.25 30.67 -11.79
C ALA A 398 -9.91 31.84 -11.06
N HIS A 399 -11.17 32.17 -11.39
CA HIS A 399 -11.90 33.25 -10.72
C HIS A 399 -12.06 33.00 -9.20
N GLY A 400 -12.53 31.80 -8.82
CA GLY A 400 -12.67 31.44 -7.40
C GLY A 400 -11.33 31.39 -6.68
N THR A 401 -10.29 30.85 -7.33
CA THR A 401 -8.95 30.76 -6.76
C THR A 401 -8.33 32.12 -6.51
N PHE A 402 -8.40 33.04 -7.49
CA PHE A 402 -7.86 34.39 -7.32
C PHE A 402 -8.61 35.19 -6.26
N THR A 403 -9.90 34.92 -6.04
CA THR A 403 -10.65 35.55 -4.95
C THR A 403 -10.05 35.18 -3.59
N VAL A 404 -9.61 33.93 -3.39
CA VAL A 404 -8.93 33.48 -2.17
C VAL A 404 -7.49 34.00 -2.09
N LEU A 405 -6.74 33.93 -3.18
CA LEU A 405 -5.32 34.30 -3.20
C LEU A 405 -5.07 35.82 -3.16
N THR A 406 -6.08 36.66 -3.43
CA THR A 406 -5.96 38.13 -3.33
C THR A 406 -6.29 38.67 -1.94
N LEU A 407 -6.73 37.82 -1.01
CA LEU A 407 -6.89 38.17 0.39
C LEU A 407 -5.53 38.53 1.02
N GLU A 408 -5.55 39.26 2.14
CA GLU A 408 -4.34 39.55 2.90
C GLU A 408 -3.68 38.24 3.33
N ASN A 409 -2.39 38.07 3.00
CA ASN A 409 -1.62 36.82 3.16
C ASN A 409 -2.17 35.59 2.42
N GLY A 410 -3.10 35.74 1.48
CA GLY A 410 -3.76 34.64 0.76
C GLY A 410 -2.83 33.53 0.26
N PRO A 411 -1.77 33.82 -0.52
CA PRO A 411 -0.87 32.78 -1.03
C PRO A 411 -0.07 32.05 0.06
N ARG A 412 0.15 32.70 1.21
CA ARG A 412 0.85 32.10 2.35
C ARG A 412 -0.09 31.23 3.19
N ASP A 413 -1.35 31.63 3.29
CA ASP A 413 -2.37 30.92 4.06
C ASP A 413 -2.99 29.77 3.26
N HIS A 414 -2.88 29.80 1.93
CA HIS A 414 -3.39 28.79 1.00
C HIS A 414 -2.31 28.24 0.04
N PRO A 415 -1.20 27.68 0.55
CA PRO A 415 -0.10 27.20 -0.29
C PRO A 415 -0.51 26.02 -1.18
N ASP A 416 -1.40 25.14 -0.72
CA ASP A 416 -1.88 23.98 -1.50
C ASP A 416 -2.70 24.44 -2.71
N THR A 417 -3.52 25.48 -2.54
CA THR A 417 -4.26 26.11 -3.64
C THR A 417 -3.31 26.70 -4.69
N VAL A 418 -2.18 27.26 -4.27
CA VAL A 418 -1.15 27.77 -5.20
C VAL A 418 -0.52 26.62 -5.98
N ASP A 419 -0.08 25.54 -5.31
CA ASP A 419 0.52 24.38 -5.98
C ASP A 419 -0.47 23.77 -7.00
N ASP A 420 -1.71 23.51 -6.58
CA ASP A 420 -2.72 22.88 -7.44
C ASP A 420 -3.15 23.78 -8.61
N LEU A 421 -3.22 25.11 -8.42
CA LEU A 421 -3.46 26.06 -9.50
C LEU A 421 -2.37 25.99 -10.57
N PHE A 422 -1.10 25.98 -10.16
CA PHE A 422 0.01 25.92 -11.11
C PHE A 422 0.17 24.53 -11.74
N ARG A 423 -0.18 23.45 -11.02
CA ARG A 423 -0.32 22.11 -11.63
C ARG A 423 -1.35 22.10 -12.75
N LEU A 424 -2.51 22.71 -12.52
CA LEU A 424 -3.54 22.88 -13.55
C LEU A 424 -3.03 23.70 -14.73
N ALA A 425 -2.48 24.88 -14.48
CA ALA A 425 -1.96 25.76 -15.53
C ALA A 425 -0.88 25.09 -16.39
N MET A 426 0.06 24.36 -15.77
CA MET A 426 1.10 23.62 -16.51
C MET A 426 0.50 22.61 -17.49
N ARG A 427 -0.60 21.93 -17.13
CA ARG A 427 -1.28 20.96 -18.01
C ARG A 427 -2.09 21.58 -19.14
N TYR A 428 -2.48 22.85 -19.04
CA TYR A 428 -3.10 23.56 -20.16
C TYR A 428 -2.05 24.13 -21.13
N CYS A 429 -0.87 24.51 -20.63
CA CYS A 429 0.16 25.15 -21.44
C CYS A 429 1.09 24.17 -22.17
N PHE A 430 1.22 22.94 -21.65
CA PHE A 430 2.08 21.88 -22.16
C PHE A 430 1.29 20.59 -22.27
#